data_AF-A0A0S9QKI2-F1
#
_entry.id   AF-A0A0S9QKI2-F1
#
_cell.length_a   1.000
_cell.length_b   1.000
_cell.length_c   1.000
_cell.angle_alpha   90.00
_cell.angle_beta   90.00
_cell.angle_gamma   90.00
#
_symmetry.space_group_name_H-M   'P 1'
#
loop_
_entity.id
_entity.type
_entity.pdbx_description
1 polymer ?
#
loop_
_entity_poly.entity_id
_entity_poly.type
_entity_poly.pdbx_seq_one_letter_code
_entity_poly.pdbx_strand_id
1 'polypeptide(L)'
;MSDEPSAGGSRRWFVVAVALILIAGLAFAVGRFSTFGSQATASSPGTSSPEAGFSRDMQVHHAQAIEMAMEIYRKTDDDELRVLSYDIATGQAGQRGEMFDWLVRWGLPQSGGPMMQWMDASAAGHAHGGSSAEPMTDDEAHAAMGMASDDEIAALEAATGMAADCQFLTLMIRHHEGAIPMAEALLELGTDPRALEVATAIKNGQTAEIDAMTSIQTRLGCTG
;
A
#
# COMPACT_ATOMS: atom_id res chain seq x y z
N MET A 1 -41.90 -66.57 52.12
CA MET A 1 -41.48 -66.04 50.82
C MET A 1 -40.94 -64.64 51.06
N SER A 2 -39.62 -64.47 50.95
CA SER A 2 -38.97 -63.16 51.00
C SER A 2 -38.53 -62.83 49.57
N ASP A 3 -39.07 -61.75 49.00
CA ASP A 3 -38.58 -61.18 47.74
C ASP A 3 -37.47 -60.17 48.04
N GLU A 4 -36.30 -60.36 47.43
CA GLU A 4 -35.21 -59.38 47.43
C GLU A 4 -35.30 -58.44 46.22
N PRO A 5 -35.09 -57.12 46.38
CA PRO A 5 -35.13 -56.17 45.27
C PRO A 5 -33.86 -56.23 44.41
N SER A 6 -34.05 -56.21 43.10
CA SER A 6 -33.01 -56.36 42.08
C SER A 6 -32.17 -55.09 41.91
N ALA A 7 -30.92 -55.12 42.38
CA ALA A 7 -29.92 -54.05 42.27
C ALA A 7 -29.27 -53.92 40.86
N GLY A 8 -30.05 -54.01 39.79
CA GLY A 8 -29.55 -54.03 38.40
C GLY A 8 -29.64 -52.71 37.62
N GLY A 9 -30.52 -51.78 38.04
CA GLY A 9 -30.85 -50.58 37.26
C GLY A 9 -29.84 -49.44 37.35
N SER A 10 -29.31 -49.17 38.55
CA SER A 10 -28.45 -48.00 38.83
C SER A 10 -27.08 -48.10 38.17
N ARG A 11 -26.48 -49.31 38.14
CA ARG A 11 -25.16 -49.54 37.52
C ARG A 11 -25.20 -49.39 36.00
N ARG A 12 -26.29 -49.81 35.35
CA ARG A 12 -26.49 -49.63 33.89
C ARG A 12 -26.68 -48.17 33.53
N TRP A 13 -27.45 -47.42 34.32
CA TRP A 13 -27.64 -45.99 34.12
C TRP A 13 -26.35 -45.19 34.32
N PHE A 14 -25.53 -45.56 35.30
CA PHE A 14 -24.23 -44.93 35.54
C PHE A 14 -23.26 -45.13 34.36
N VAL A 15 -23.20 -46.35 33.79
CA VAL A 15 -22.36 -46.65 32.63
C VAL A 15 -22.82 -45.86 31.39
N VAL A 16 -24.14 -45.74 31.18
CA VAL A 16 -24.70 -44.94 30.07
C VAL A 16 -24.38 -43.45 30.24
N ALA A 17 -24.51 -42.91 31.46
CA ALA A 17 -24.18 -41.51 31.73
C ALA A 17 -22.69 -41.20 31.50
N VAL A 18 -21.79 -42.08 31.96
CA VAL A 18 -20.34 -41.94 31.72
C VAL A 18 -20.01 -42.02 30.22
N ALA A 19 -20.63 -42.94 29.48
CA ALA A 19 -20.43 -43.06 28.03
C ALA A 19 -20.88 -41.79 27.28
N LEU A 20 -22.02 -41.21 27.66
CA LEU A 20 -22.51 -39.97 27.05
C LEU A 20 -21.60 -38.77 27.34
N ILE A 21 -21.06 -38.66 28.57
CA ILE A 21 -20.11 -37.60 28.93
C ILE A 21 -18.80 -37.75 28.14
N LEU A 22 -18.31 -38.97 27.95
CA LEU A 22 -17.10 -39.22 27.15
C LEU A 22 -17.32 -38.89 25.67
N ILE A 23 -18.48 -39.23 25.10
CA ILE A 23 -18.85 -38.88 23.71
C ILE A 23 -18.98 -37.37 23.55
N ALA A 24 -19.62 -36.69 24.50
CA ALA A 24 -19.76 -35.23 24.47
C ALA A 24 -18.40 -34.52 24.62
N GLY A 25 -17.52 -35.02 25.50
CA GLY A 25 -16.16 -34.51 25.64
C GLY A 25 -15.31 -34.71 24.39
N LEU A 26 -15.44 -35.87 23.73
CA LEU A 26 -14.75 -36.15 22.47
C LEU A 26 -15.29 -35.28 21.32
N ALA A 27 -16.61 -35.11 21.21
CA ALA A 27 -17.23 -34.23 20.21
C ALA A 27 -16.83 -32.76 20.41
N PHE A 28 -16.74 -32.30 21.67
CA PHE A 28 -16.27 -30.96 21.99
C PHE A 28 -14.78 -30.79 21.65
N ALA A 29 -13.93 -31.77 21.96
CA ALA A 29 -12.51 -31.74 21.64
C ALA A 29 -12.26 -31.76 20.11
N VAL A 30 -13.00 -32.60 19.36
CA VAL A 30 -12.93 -32.67 17.89
C VAL A 30 -13.44 -31.37 17.27
N GLY A 31 -14.55 -30.81 17.75
CA GLY A 31 -15.09 -29.53 17.28
C GLY A 31 -14.18 -28.33 17.59
N ARG A 32 -13.47 -28.36 18.74
CA ARG A 32 -12.43 -27.38 19.08
C ARG A 32 -11.15 -27.56 18.26
N PHE A 33 -10.79 -28.78 17.88
CA PHE A 33 -9.59 -28.98 17.06
C PHE A 33 -9.82 -28.59 15.58
N SER A 34 -11.02 -28.84 15.04
CA SER A 34 -11.39 -28.44 13.68
C SER A 34 -11.59 -26.92 13.54
N THR A 35 -12.12 -26.23 14.54
CA THR A 35 -12.26 -24.76 14.52
C THR A 35 -10.93 -24.01 14.68
N PHE A 36 -9.91 -24.63 15.30
CA PHE A 36 -8.57 -24.04 15.44
C PHE A 36 -7.64 -24.43 14.28
N GLY A 37 -7.86 -25.58 13.64
CA GLY A 37 -7.11 -26.02 12.45
C GLY A 37 -7.57 -25.40 11.14
N SER A 38 -8.66 -24.63 11.14
CA SER A 38 -9.26 -24.04 9.93
C SER A 38 -9.32 -22.50 9.94
N GLN A 39 -8.54 -21.84 10.81
CA GLN A 39 -8.13 -20.47 10.48
C GLN A 39 -7.17 -20.60 9.30
N ALA A 40 -7.72 -20.53 8.08
CA ALA A 40 -6.94 -20.20 6.90
C ALA A 40 -6.23 -18.89 7.24
N THR A 41 -4.95 -18.98 7.58
CA THR A 41 -4.08 -17.80 7.57
C THR A 41 -4.27 -17.21 6.19
N ALA A 42 -4.80 -15.98 6.11
CA ALA A 42 -4.87 -15.28 4.83
C ALA A 42 -3.49 -15.42 4.19
N SER A 43 -3.44 -16.07 3.03
CA SER A 43 -2.19 -16.32 2.32
C SER A 43 -1.56 -14.96 2.06
N SER A 44 -0.33 -14.76 2.51
CA SER A 44 0.39 -13.51 2.27
C SER A 44 0.44 -13.21 0.77
N PRO A 45 0.37 -11.93 0.37
CA PRO A 45 0.48 -11.53 -1.02
C PRO A 45 1.68 -12.18 -1.72
N GLY A 46 1.46 -12.69 -2.93
CA GLY A 46 2.50 -13.31 -3.74
C GLY A 46 3.31 -12.29 -4.54
N THR A 47 4.37 -12.73 -5.22
CA THR A 47 5.27 -11.83 -5.97
C THR A 47 4.61 -11.04 -7.11
N SER A 48 3.52 -11.56 -7.67
CA SER A 48 2.75 -10.94 -8.76
C SER A 48 1.44 -10.31 -8.25
N SER A 49 1.32 -10.14 -6.92
CA SER A 49 0.15 -9.50 -6.34
C SER A 49 0.16 -7.99 -6.60
N PRO A 50 -1.02 -7.35 -6.65
CA PRO A 50 -1.14 -5.89 -6.69
C PRO A 50 -0.38 -5.21 -5.55
N GLU A 51 -0.41 -5.78 -4.34
CA GLU A 51 0.30 -5.27 -3.18
C GLU A 51 1.82 -5.27 -3.39
N ALA A 52 2.37 -6.36 -3.94
CA ALA A 52 3.80 -6.46 -4.21
C ALA A 52 4.24 -5.50 -5.31
N GLY A 53 3.45 -5.38 -6.39
CA GLY A 53 3.72 -4.44 -7.47
C GLY A 53 3.66 -2.99 -7.00
N PHE A 54 2.55 -2.59 -6.37
CA PHE A 54 2.37 -1.26 -5.78
C PHE A 54 3.51 -0.91 -4.82
N SER A 55 3.87 -1.84 -3.92
CA SER A 55 4.93 -1.58 -2.94
C SER A 55 6.29 -1.37 -3.59
N ARG A 56 6.60 -2.04 -4.71
CA ARG A 56 7.87 -1.85 -5.41
C ARG A 56 7.89 -0.52 -6.15
N ASP A 57 6.86 -0.24 -6.92
CA ASP A 57 6.80 0.93 -7.79
C ASP A 57 6.64 2.21 -6.98
N MET A 58 5.74 2.22 -5.99
CA MET A 58 5.53 3.39 -5.14
C MET A 58 6.73 3.67 -4.20
N GLN A 59 7.58 2.68 -3.89
CA GLN A 59 8.85 2.94 -3.20
C GLN A 59 9.85 3.71 -4.07
N VAL A 60 9.89 3.42 -5.38
CA VAL A 60 10.72 4.15 -6.35
C VAL A 60 10.19 5.57 -6.52
N HIS A 61 8.88 5.69 -6.74
CA HIS A 61 8.18 6.96 -6.85
C HIS A 61 8.43 7.85 -5.61
N HIS A 62 8.18 7.35 -4.40
CA HIS A 62 8.40 8.11 -3.17
C HIS A 62 9.86 8.49 -2.93
N ALA A 63 10.82 7.69 -3.40
CA ALA A 63 12.23 8.04 -3.27
C ALA A 63 12.55 9.35 -4.03
N GLN A 64 12.01 9.53 -5.24
CA GLN A 64 12.23 10.75 -6.03
C GLN A 64 11.54 11.97 -5.42
N ALA A 65 10.33 11.83 -4.89
CA ALA A 65 9.67 12.93 -4.19
C ALA A 65 10.44 13.39 -2.95
N ILE A 66 11.00 12.46 -2.17
CA ILE A 66 11.85 12.81 -1.01
C ILE A 66 13.08 13.60 -1.47
N GLU A 67 13.71 13.18 -2.56
CA GLU A 67 14.87 13.87 -3.14
C GLU A 67 14.52 15.30 -3.57
N MET A 68 13.50 15.48 -4.40
CA MET A 68 13.04 16.80 -4.85
C MET A 68 12.64 17.70 -3.68
N ALA A 69 11.94 17.15 -2.69
CA ALA A 69 11.47 17.90 -1.52
C ALA A 69 12.63 18.36 -0.63
N MET A 70 13.64 17.52 -0.41
CA MET A 70 14.82 17.90 0.36
C MET A 70 15.76 18.84 -0.41
N GLU A 71 15.71 18.84 -1.74
CA GLU A 71 16.41 19.82 -2.58
C GLU A 71 15.80 21.21 -2.40
N ILE A 72 14.48 21.35 -2.54
CA ILE A 72 13.83 22.66 -2.41
C ILE A 72 13.82 23.17 -0.96
N TYR A 73 13.68 22.28 0.03
CA TYR A 73 13.72 22.64 1.46
C TYR A 73 14.99 23.43 1.83
N ARG A 74 16.12 23.07 1.21
CA ARG A 74 17.43 23.70 1.45
C ARG A 74 17.60 25.03 0.70
N LYS A 75 16.80 25.30 -0.33
CA LYS A 75 17.01 26.39 -1.30
C LYS A 75 15.96 27.48 -1.24
N THR A 76 14.71 27.12 -0.96
CA THR A 76 13.61 28.08 -0.94
C THR A 76 13.84 29.11 0.15
N ASP A 77 13.40 30.34 -0.08
CA ASP A 77 13.28 31.39 0.94
C ASP A 77 11.82 31.50 1.45
N ASP A 78 10.87 30.76 0.86
CA ASP A 78 9.45 30.79 1.21
C ASP A 78 9.15 29.82 2.37
N ASP A 79 8.66 30.36 3.48
CA ASP A 79 8.44 29.56 4.70
C ASP A 79 7.33 28.51 4.55
N GLU A 80 6.26 28.83 3.81
CA GLU A 80 5.15 27.90 3.58
C GLU A 80 5.61 26.74 2.69
N LEU A 81 6.33 27.03 1.60
CA LEU A 81 6.93 26.00 0.76
C LEU A 81 7.92 25.14 1.55
N ARG A 82 8.78 25.75 2.38
CA ARG A 82 9.74 25.01 3.20
C ARG A 82 9.07 24.01 4.14
N VAL A 83 7.97 24.41 4.79
CA VAL A 83 7.20 23.51 5.67
C VAL A 83 6.57 22.40 4.84
N LEU A 84 5.90 22.72 3.73
CA LEU A 84 5.27 21.73 2.87
C LEU A 84 6.27 20.69 2.35
N SER A 85 7.45 21.13 1.90
CA SER A 85 8.50 20.21 1.41
C SER A 85 9.01 19.29 2.50
N TYR A 86 9.15 19.77 3.75
CA TYR A 86 9.52 18.90 4.87
C TYR A 86 8.43 17.87 5.19
N ASP A 87 7.17 18.28 5.16
CA ASP A 87 6.03 17.39 5.42
C ASP A 87 5.92 16.31 4.33
N ILE A 88 6.06 16.66 3.06
CA ILE A 88 6.12 15.71 1.93
C ILE A 88 7.27 14.73 2.15
N ALA A 89 8.49 15.22 2.40
CA ALA A 89 9.67 14.37 2.56
C ALA A 89 9.51 13.36 3.72
N THR A 90 8.99 13.82 4.86
CA THR A 90 8.84 12.95 6.04
C THR A 90 7.65 12.00 5.92
N GLY A 91 6.52 12.46 5.38
CA GLY A 91 5.34 11.64 5.13
C GLY A 91 5.63 10.52 4.12
N GLN A 92 6.23 10.86 2.99
CA GLN A 92 6.58 9.87 1.96
C GLN A 92 7.71 8.93 2.41
N ALA A 93 8.68 9.40 3.21
CA ALA A 93 9.68 8.51 3.82
C ALA A 93 9.04 7.47 4.76
N GLY A 94 8.04 7.87 5.55
CA GLY A 94 7.27 6.96 6.40
C GLY A 94 6.54 5.90 5.57
N GLN A 95 5.78 6.32 4.56
CA GLN A 95 5.02 5.42 3.67
C GLN A 95 5.95 4.46 2.91
N ARG A 96 7.10 4.95 2.42
CA ARG A 96 8.13 4.12 1.79
C ARG A 96 8.67 3.03 2.74
N GLY A 97 8.86 3.37 4.01
CA GLY A 97 9.24 2.42 5.04
C GLY A 97 8.19 1.33 5.30
N GLU A 98 6.90 1.68 5.23
CA GLU A 98 5.82 0.70 5.36
C GLU A 98 5.82 -0.32 4.21
N MET A 99 5.91 0.17 2.97
CA MET A 99 5.96 -0.69 1.78
C MET A 99 7.20 -1.60 1.77
N PHE A 100 8.34 -1.06 2.20
CA PHE A 100 9.55 -1.85 2.41
C PHE A 100 9.32 -3.00 3.40
N ASP A 101 8.74 -2.68 4.57
CA ASP A 101 8.49 -3.65 5.63
C ASP A 101 7.43 -4.69 5.23
N TRP A 102 6.42 -4.33 4.45
CA TRP A 102 5.45 -5.29 3.90
C TRP A 102 6.13 -6.35 3.03
N LEU A 103 6.97 -5.92 2.08
CA LEU A 103 7.72 -6.85 1.23
C LEU A 103 8.63 -7.78 2.07
N VAL A 104 9.27 -7.26 3.14
CA VAL A 104 10.03 -8.10 4.08
C VAL A 104 9.11 -9.12 4.78
N ARG A 105 7.97 -8.68 5.32
CA ARG A 105 7.02 -9.55 6.04
C ARG A 105 6.40 -10.62 5.15
N TRP A 106 6.17 -10.32 3.88
CA TRP A 106 5.67 -11.28 2.89
C TRP A 106 6.78 -12.18 2.30
N GLY A 107 8.05 -11.96 2.67
CA GLY A 107 9.18 -12.73 2.15
C GLY A 107 9.47 -12.46 0.67
N LEU A 108 9.15 -11.27 0.18
CA LEU A 108 9.29 -10.85 -1.21
C LEU A 108 10.51 -9.94 -1.42
N PRO A 109 11.11 -9.94 -2.62
CA PRO A 109 12.18 -9.00 -2.94
C PRO A 109 11.65 -7.56 -3.07
N GLN A 110 12.50 -6.61 -2.72
CA GLN A 110 12.24 -5.15 -2.77
C GLN A 110 12.08 -4.59 -4.19
N SER A 111 12.45 -5.39 -5.19
CA SER A 111 12.28 -5.08 -6.61
C SER A 111 11.88 -6.35 -7.37
N GLY A 112 11.27 -6.20 -8.53
CA GLY A 112 10.96 -7.32 -9.42
C GLY A 112 9.72 -7.10 -10.28
N GLY A 113 9.75 -7.69 -11.48
CA GLY A 113 8.75 -7.48 -12.52
C GLY A 113 8.98 -6.17 -13.28
N PRO A 114 8.39 -6.01 -14.48
CA PRO A 114 8.26 -4.71 -15.13
C PRO A 114 7.42 -3.77 -14.26
N MET A 115 7.80 -2.49 -14.20
CA MET A 115 7.01 -1.47 -13.49
C MET A 115 5.60 -1.38 -14.08
N MET A 116 4.63 -1.07 -13.23
CA MET A 116 3.22 -0.83 -13.56
C MET A 116 2.46 -2.04 -14.13
N GLN A 117 3.11 -3.16 -14.45
CA GLN A 117 2.45 -4.38 -14.96
C GLN A 117 1.36 -4.91 -14.02
N TRP A 118 1.51 -4.72 -12.70
CA TRP A 118 0.53 -5.15 -11.72
C TRP A 118 -0.82 -4.41 -11.85
N MET A 119 -0.87 -3.30 -12.58
CA MET A 119 -2.07 -2.50 -12.84
C MET A 119 -2.82 -2.90 -14.11
N ASP A 120 -2.30 -3.82 -14.94
CA ASP A 120 -2.89 -4.20 -16.23
C ASP A 120 -4.36 -4.67 -16.15
N ALA A 121 -4.75 -5.21 -14.99
CA ALA A 121 -6.11 -5.68 -14.72
C ALA A 121 -7.06 -4.58 -14.19
N SER A 122 -6.56 -3.38 -13.87
CA SER A 122 -7.35 -2.26 -13.33
C SER A 122 -7.91 -1.37 -14.43
N ALA A 123 -9.06 -0.74 -14.17
CA ALA A 123 -9.58 0.28 -15.08
C ALA A 123 -8.67 1.53 -15.12
N ALA A 124 -7.98 1.83 -14.02
CA ALA A 124 -7.02 2.94 -13.94
C ALA A 124 -5.80 2.73 -14.86
N GLY A 125 -5.37 1.48 -15.09
CA GLY A 125 -4.29 1.13 -16.02
C GLY A 125 -4.60 1.48 -17.49
N HIS A 126 -5.89 1.58 -17.87
CA HIS A 126 -6.29 1.92 -19.22
C HIS A 126 -6.22 3.42 -19.55
N ALA A 127 -5.97 4.29 -18.57
CA ALA A 127 -5.89 5.74 -18.79
C ALA A 127 -4.64 6.17 -19.58
N HIS A 128 -3.60 5.33 -19.65
CA HIS A 128 -2.31 5.66 -20.29
C HIS A 128 -2.17 5.23 -21.76
N GLY A 129 -3.28 4.95 -22.45
CA GLY A 129 -3.33 5.02 -23.91
C GLY A 129 -2.35 4.13 -24.68
N GLY A 130 -2.42 2.81 -24.50
CA GLY A 130 -1.70 1.89 -25.38
C GLY A 130 -1.96 0.42 -25.07
N SER A 131 -2.83 -0.23 -25.83
CA SER A 131 -3.00 -1.69 -25.79
C SER A 131 -1.88 -2.42 -26.55
N SER A 132 -0.61 -2.04 -26.34
CA SER A 132 0.51 -2.79 -26.87
C SER A 132 0.74 -4.03 -26.00
N ALA A 133 0.87 -5.20 -26.64
CA ALA A 133 1.15 -6.46 -25.95
C ALA A 133 2.57 -6.54 -25.35
N GLU A 134 3.39 -5.51 -25.54
CA GLU A 134 4.76 -5.41 -25.04
C GLU A 134 4.76 -4.61 -23.73
N PRO A 135 5.56 -5.02 -22.72
CA PRO A 135 5.74 -4.26 -21.48
C PRO A 135 6.25 -2.85 -21.78
N MET A 136 5.81 -1.86 -21.00
CA MET A 136 6.39 -0.51 -21.03
C MET A 136 7.89 -0.58 -20.73
N THR A 137 8.66 0.28 -21.38
CA THR A 137 10.04 0.57 -20.96
C THR A 137 10.03 1.29 -19.60
N ASP A 138 11.15 1.22 -18.87
CA ASP A 138 11.26 1.90 -17.57
C ASP A 138 11.01 3.42 -17.69
N ASP A 139 11.46 4.05 -18.78
CA ASP A 139 11.24 5.48 -19.04
C ASP A 139 9.75 5.80 -19.28
N GLU A 140 9.05 4.95 -20.03
CA GLU A 140 7.61 5.09 -20.26
C GLU A 140 6.82 4.89 -18.95
N ALA A 141 7.23 3.93 -18.12
CA ALA A 141 6.62 3.69 -16.82
C ALA A 141 6.85 4.86 -15.85
N HIS A 142 8.09 5.39 -15.76
CA HIS A 142 8.39 6.59 -14.99
C HIS A 142 7.53 7.78 -15.42
N ALA A 143 7.42 8.02 -16.72
CA ALA A 143 6.57 9.09 -17.26
C ALA A 143 5.08 8.88 -16.93
N ALA A 144 4.57 7.64 -17.02
CA ALA A 144 3.19 7.30 -16.66
C ALA A 144 2.91 7.51 -15.16
N MET A 145 3.92 7.28 -14.30
CA MET A 145 3.87 7.56 -12.87
C MET A 145 4.07 9.05 -12.54
N GLY A 146 4.22 9.94 -13.52
CA GLY A 146 4.41 11.38 -13.31
C GLY A 146 5.81 11.77 -12.82
N MET A 147 6.75 10.81 -12.78
CA MET A 147 8.11 11.03 -12.30
C MET A 147 8.85 12.08 -13.12
N ALA A 148 9.72 12.84 -12.47
CA ALA A 148 10.66 13.73 -13.14
C ALA A 148 11.74 12.92 -13.86
N SER A 149 12.10 13.37 -15.06
CA SER A 149 13.26 12.82 -15.78
C SER A 149 14.57 13.31 -15.15
N ASP A 150 15.68 12.65 -15.44
CA ASP A 150 17.01 13.05 -14.97
C ASP A 150 17.34 14.50 -15.35
N ASP A 151 16.95 14.94 -16.55
CA ASP A 151 17.15 16.32 -17.01
C ASP A 151 16.32 17.33 -16.19
N GLU A 152 15.10 16.96 -15.80
CA GLU A 152 14.24 17.80 -14.96
C GLU A 152 14.75 17.90 -13.52
N ILE A 153 15.27 16.79 -12.96
CA ILE A 153 15.94 16.78 -11.66
C ILE A 153 17.20 17.65 -11.72
N ALA A 154 18.06 17.48 -12.72
CA ALA A 154 19.25 18.31 -12.89
C ALA A 154 18.92 19.80 -13.06
N ALA A 155 17.83 20.13 -13.75
CA ALA A 155 17.36 21.50 -13.87
C ALA A 155 16.86 22.07 -12.53
N LEU A 156 16.15 21.28 -11.71
CA LEU A 156 15.74 21.67 -10.35
C LEU A 156 16.97 21.91 -9.45
N GLU A 157 17.97 21.03 -9.54
CA GLU A 157 19.25 21.17 -8.82
C GLU A 157 20.04 22.42 -9.25
N ALA A 158 19.95 22.83 -10.51
CA ALA A 158 20.59 24.04 -11.01
C ALA A 158 19.81 25.32 -10.68
N ALA A 159 18.48 25.23 -10.55
CA ALA A 159 17.62 26.37 -10.29
C ALA A 159 17.83 26.97 -8.88
N THR A 160 17.58 28.27 -8.76
CA THR A 160 17.68 29.02 -7.49
C THR A 160 16.56 30.04 -7.33
N GLY A 161 16.25 30.39 -6.09
CA GLY A 161 15.21 31.38 -5.75
C GLY A 161 13.84 30.97 -6.30
N MET A 162 13.03 31.96 -6.68
CA MET A 162 11.67 31.74 -7.20
C MET A 162 11.58 30.75 -8.36
N ALA A 163 12.61 30.67 -9.21
CA ALA A 163 12.62 29.72 -10.33
C ALA A 163 12.70 28.26 -9.83
N ALA A 164 13.48 28.00 -8.77
CA ALA A 164 13.53 26.68 -8.14
C ALA A 164 12.20 26.34 -7.48
N ASP A 165 11.59 27.30 -6.78
CA ASP A 165 10.30 27.13 -6.11
C ASP A 165 9.21 26.73 -7.12
N CYS A 166 9.10 27.49 -8.22
CA CYS A 166 8.12 27.19 -9.27
C CYS A 166 8.40 25.87 -9.98
N GLN A 167 9.66 25.53 -10.25
CA GLN A 167 10.01 24.26 -10.88
C GLN A 167 9.69 23.08 -9.97
N PHE A 168 10.02 23.15 -8.69
CA PHE A 168 9.66 22.12 -7.71
C PHE A 168 8.14 21.90 -7.67
N LEU A 169 7.36 22.98 -7.56
CA LEU A 169 5.91 22.89 -7.48
C LEU A 169 5.32 22.23 -8.73
N THR A 170 5.79 22.61 -9.92
CA THR A 170 5.34 22.01 -11.19
C THR A 170 5.66 20.51 -11.25
N LEU A 171 6.87 20.11 -10.89
CA LEU A 171 7.28 18.71 -10.92
C LEU A 171 6.54 17.89 -9.86
N MET A 172 6.42 18.40 -8.64
CA MET A 172 5.79 17.68 -7.54
C MET A 172 4.26 17.56 -7.72
N ILE A 173 3.59 18.55 -8.32
CA ILE A 173 2.16 18.41 -8.70
C ILE A 173 2.00 17.26 -9.68
N ARG A 174 2.78 17.23 -10.78
CA ARG A 174 2.71 16.16 -11.78
C ARG A 174 3.03 14.78 -11.17
N HIS A 175 4.03 14.74 -10.30
CA HIS A 175 4.43 13.52 -9.59
C HIS A 175 3.27 12.98 -8.74
N HIS A 176 2.60 13.85 -7.98
CA HIS A 176 1.43 13.46 -7.19
C HIS A 176 0.23 13.05 -8.04
N GLU A 177 0.00 13.71 -9.17
CA GLU A 177 -1.04 13.34 -10.13
C GLU A 177 -0.84 11.92 -10.69
N GLY A 178 0.41 11.51 -10.92
CA GLY A 178 0.74 10.15 -11.37
C GLY A 178 0.55 9.07 -10.31
N ALA A 179 0.69 9.43 -9.03
CA ALA A 179 0.54 8.51 -7.92
C ALA A 179 -0.92 8.18 -7.56
N ILE A 180 -1.86 9.09 -7.84
CA ILE A 180 -3.28 8.90 -7.52
C ILE A 180 -3.86 7.68 -8.26
N PRO A 181 -3.70 7.53 -9.59
CA PRO A 181 -4.13 6.34 -10.31
C PRO A 181 -3.49 5.04 -9.80
N MET A 182 -2.23 5.07 -9.36
CA MET A 182 -1.58 3.90 -8.74
C MET A 182 -2.29 3.50 -7.45
N ALA A 183 -2.56 4.48 -6.56
CA ALA A 183 -3.30 4.21 -5.34
C ALA A 183 -4.72 3.68 -5.62
N GLU A 184 -5.41 4.23 -6.62
CA GLU A 184 -6.72 3.74 -7.06
C GLU A 184 -6.69 2.30 -7.59
N ALA A 185 -5.69 1.95 -8.40
CA ALA A 185 -5.53 0.58 -8.89
C ALA A 185 -5.30 -0.42 -7.76
N LEU A 186 -4.52 -0.06 -6.73
CA LEU A 186 -4.37 -0.93 -5.57
C LEU A 186 -5.70 -1.06 -4.80
N LEU A 187 -6.49 0.01 -4.69
CA LEU A 187 -7.82 -0.05 -4.06
C LEU A 187 -8.81 -0.92 -4.84
N GLU A 188 -8.66 -1.02 -6.16
CA GLU A 188 -9.48 -1.87 -7.02
C GLU A 188 -9.05 -3.34 -6.98
N LEU A 189 -7.74 -3.60 -7.06
CA LEU A 189 -7.19 -4.94 -7.27
C LEU A 189 -6.73 -5.64 -5.98
N GLY A 190 -6.37 -4.86 -4.95
CA GLY A 190 -5.77 -5.34 -3.71
C GLY A 190 -6.75 -6.01 -2.75
N THR A 191 -6.19 -6.75 -1.81
CA THR A 191 -6.92 -7.52 -0.80
C THR A 191 -6.33 -7.39 0.61
N ASP A 192 -5.07 -6.97 0.76
CA ASP A 192 -4.46 -6.74 2.07
C ASP A 192 -5.05 -5.47 2.73
N PRO A 193 -5.72 -5.58 3.89
CA PRO A 193 -6.40 -4.44 4.50
C PRO A 193 -5.48 -3.27 4.86
N ARG A 194 -4.23 -3.55 5.24
CA ARG A 194 -3.29 -2.48 5.61
C ARG A 194 -2.80 -1.75 4.35
N ALA A 195 -2.50 -2.49 3.28
CA ALA A 195 -2.13 -1.90 2.01
C ALA A 195 -3.25 -0.98 1.46
N LEU A 196 -4.51 -1.42 1.55
CA LEU A 196 -5.68 -0.63 1.12
C LEU A 196 -5.88 0.65 1.96
N GLU A 197 -5.67 0.57 3.28
CA GLU A 197 -5.74 1.74 4.16
C GLU A 197 -4.69 2.79 3.78
N VAL A 198 -3.45 2.35 3.55
CA VAL A 198 -2.36 3.25 3.16
C VAL A 198 -2.58 3.80 1.76
N ALA A 199 -3.06 3.01 0.79
CA ALA A 199 -3.41 3.52 -0.54
C ALA A 199 -4.48 4.63 -0.45
N THR A 200 -5.48 4.46 0.41
CA THR A 200 -6.48 5.51 0.68
C THR A 200 -5.84 6.77 1.27
N ALA A 201 -4.94 6.60 2.25
CA ALA A 201 -4.23 7.72 2.87
C ALA A 201 -3.33 8.46 1.87
N ILE A 202 -2.61 7.73 1.01
CA ILE A 202 -1.77 8.26 -0.07
C ILE A 202 -2.62 9.08 -1.04
N LYS A 203 -3.73 8.55 -1.54
CA LYS A 203 -4.63 9.26 -2.46
C LYS A 203 -5.12 10.57 -1.85
N ASN A 204 -5.64 10.52 -0.63
CA ASN A 204 -6.21 11.69 0.04
C ASN A 204 -5.14 12.74 0.37
N GLY A 205 -4.00 12.29 0.90
CA GLY A 205 -2.86 13.17 1.23
C GLY A 205 -2.32 13.87 -0.01
N GLN A 206 -2.07 13.13 -1.09
CA GLN A 206 -1.53 13.72 -2.31
C GLN A 206 -2.52 14.67 -3.00
N THR A 207 -3.84 14.40 -2.93
CA THR A 207 -4.85 15.36 -3.41
C THR A 207 -4.77 16.68 -2.63
N ALA A 208 -4.67 16.62 -1.30
CA ALA A 208 -4.57 17.81 -0.47
C ALA A 208 -3.23 18.56 -0.69
N GLU A 209 -2.14 17.82 -0.91
CA GLU A 209 -0.83 18.40 -1.22
C GLU A 209 -0.83 19.07 -2.60
N ILE A 210 -1.52 18.53 -3.61
CA ILE A 210 -1.73 19.20 -4.92
C ILE A 210 -2.45 20.54 -4.73
N ASP A 211 -3.52 20.57 -3.93
CA ASP A 211 -4.26 21.82 -3.65
C ASP A 211 -3.34 22.86 -2.97
N ALA A 212 -2.54 22.43 -2.00
CA ALA A 212 -1.58 23.29 -1.31
C ALA A 212 -0.49 23.82 -2.26
N MET A 213 0.09 22.96 -3.10
CA MET A 213 1.10 23.36 -4.07
C MET A 213 0.52 24.32 -5.11
N THR A 214 -0.70 24.10 -5.60
CA THR A 214 -1.38 24.99 -6.54
C THR A 214 -1.66 26.37 -5.93
N SER A 215 -2.04 26.40 -4.65
CA SER A 215 -2.19 27.65 -3.88
C SER A 215 -0.85 28.41 -3.80
N ILE A 216 0.24 27.72 -3.47
CA ILE A 216 1.59 28.31 -3.40
C ILE A 216 2.03 28.82 -4.78
N GLN A 217 1.84 28.06 -5.86
CA GLN A 217 2.16 28.50 -7.23
C GLN A 217 1.44 29.81 -7.57
N THR A 218 0.14 29.90 -7.25
CA THR A 218 -0.67 31.09 -7.49
C THR A 218 -0.15 32.27 -6.67
N ARG A 219 0.17 32.06 -5.39
CA ARG A 219 0.70 33.09 -4.49
C ARG A 219 2.07 33.61 -4.93
N LEU A 220 2.95 32.73 -5.40
CA LEU A 220 4.29 33.05 -5.90
C LEU A 220 4.27 33.64 -7.31
N GLY A 221 3.15 33.52 -8.04
CA GLY A 221 3.04 34.00 -9.41
C GLY A 221 3.81 33.15 -10.40
N CYS A 222 3.92 31.84 -10.14
CA CYS A 222 4.52 30.89 -11.09
C CYS A 222 3.69 30.87 -12.38
N THR A 223 4.30 31.26 -13.50
CA THR A 223 3.68 31.14 -14.82
C THR A 223 4.11 29.81 -15.43
N GLY A 224 3.13 28.95 -15.74
CA GLY A 224 3.36 27.74 -16.54
C GLY A 224 3.75 28.03 -17.98
#